data_AF-A0A1I0BNR9-F1
#
_entry.id   AF-A0A1I0BNR9-F1
#
_cell.length_a   1.000
_cell.length_b   1.000
_cell.length_c   1.000
_cell.angle_alpha   90.00
_cell.angle_beta   90.00
_cell.angle_gamma   90.00
#
_symmetry.space_group_name_H-M   'P 1'
#
loop_
_entity.id
_entity.type
_entity.pdbx_description
1 polymer ?
#
loop_
_entity_poly.entity_id
_entity_poly.type
_entity_poly.pdbx_seq_one_letter_code
_entity_poly.pdbx_strand_id
1 'polypeptide(L)'
;MDDDWDGSVSMRLAALALDRGRLTDDLVTALAVRGTLLVDLALRGRVRDTEDAVEFDDPPSGFAPADRLLAEGADSLTDLLRAGPVDQEDLAAEHLRRGSWTVRRRLLGTRYVDCRADRTAADEQALEEPRRQEWTPEDAALAAVAGTLGLLATPQERAAEELLAHTGPLRWLVELVVDEVDRAITRGRSMRGAVSFADGTPG
;
A
#
# COMPACT_ATOMS: atom_id res chain seq x y z
N MET A 1 16.76 9.00 -17.65
CA MET A 1 16.59 7.56 -17.38
C MET A 1 15.21 7.52 -16.77
N ASP A 2 14.21 7.06 -17.52
CA ASP A 2 12.84 7.03 -16.99
C ASP A 2 12.84 6.01 -15.86
N ASP A 3 12.77 6.47 -14.61
CA ASP A 3 12.70 5.58 -13.46
C ASP A 3 11.45 4.71 -13.63
N ASP A 4 11.67 3.40 -13.71
CA ASP A 4 10.58 2.46 -13.88
C ASP A 4 9.80 2.34 -12.56
N TRP A 5 8.61 2.90 -12.53
CA TRP A 5 7.66 2.79 -11.41
C TRP A 5 6.66 1.65 -11.62
N ASP A 6 6.72 0.93 -12.74
CA ASP A 6 5.77 -0.15 -13.06
C ASP A 6 5.97 -1.38 -12.17
N GLY A 7 7.14 -1.49 -11.52
CA GLY A 7 7.44 -2.50 -10.51
C GLY A 7 7.39 -2.01 -9.06
N SER A 8 6.95 -0.76 -8.85
CA SER A 8 6.88 -0.18 -7.50
C SER A 8 5.88 -0.93 -6.60
N VAL A 9 6.17 -0.97 -5.31
CA VAL A 9 5.38 -1.65 -4.29
C VAL A 9 3.97 -1.07 -4.23
N SER A 10 3.84 0.25 -4.30
CA SER A 10 2.54 0.95 -4.28
C SER A 10 1.66 0.58 -5.48
N MET A 11 2.22 0.54 -6.69
CA MET A 11 1.47 0.16 -7.90
C MET A 11 1.05 -1.32 -7.86
N ARG A 12 1.93 -2.21 -7.36
CA ARG A 12 1.57 -3.63 -7.16
C ARG A 12 0.48 -3.79 -6.10
N LEU A 13 0.56 -3.04 -4.99
CA LEU A 13 -0.46 -3.06 -3.95
C LEU A 13 -1.83 -2.61 -4.48
N ALA A 14 -1.88 -1.53 -5.28
CA ALA A 14 -3.12 -1.05 -5.88
C ALA A 14 -3.76 -2.09 -6.82
N ALA A 15 -2.95 -2.85 -7.56
CA ALA A 15 -3.43 -3.98 -8.37
C ALA A 15 -4.03 -5.10 -7.52
N LEU A 16 -3.37 -5.49 -6.42
CA LEU A 16 -3.90 -6.49 -5.48
C LEU A 16 -5.18 -6.02 -4.78
N ALA A 17 -5.32 -4.73 -4.49
CA ALA A 17 -6.48 -4.15 -3.82
C ALA A 17 -7.72 -3.98 -4.71
N LEU A 18 -7.62 -4.29 -6.01
CA LEU A 18 -8.69 -4.05 -6.99
C LEU A 18 -9.79 -5.12 -6.95
N ASP A 19 -10.87 -4.92 -6.19
CA ASP A 19 -12.01 -5.88 -6.14
C ASP A 19 -12.87 -5.80 -7.40
N ARG A 20 -12.71 -6.77 -8.31
CA ARG A 20 -13.55 -6.92 -9.52
C ARG A 20 -13.63 -5.62 -10.33
N GLY A 21 -12.51 -4.90 -10.36
CA GLY A 21 -12.35 -3.62 -11.05
C GLY A 21 -12.81 -2.39 -10.24
N ARG A 22 -13.09 -2.52 -8.95
CA ARG A 22 -13.47 -1.39 -8.08
C ARG A 22 -12.35 -1.08 -7.11
N LEU A 23 -12.11 0.21 -6.90
CA LEU A 23 -11.30 0.68 -5.78
C LEU A 23 -12.09 0.48 -4.49
N THR A 24 -11.38 0.16 -3.42
CA THR A 24 -11.99 0.11 -2.09
C THR A 24 -12.06 1.54 -1.57
N ASP A 25 -13.16 1.97 -0.97
CA ASP A 25 -13.26 3.32 -0.40
C ASP A 25 -13.15 3.24 1.12
N ASP A 26 -11.92 3.09 1.61
CA ASP A 26 -11.65 3.02 3.05
C ASP A 26 -10.31 3.67 3.44
N LEU A 27 -10.29 4.23 4.64
CA LEU A 27 -9.14 4.98 5.18
C LEU A 27 -7.92 4.10 5.43
N VAL A 28 -8.08 2.79 5.66
CA VAL A 28 -6.97 1.87 5.92
C VAL A 28 -6.21 1.62 4.63
N THR A 29 -6.90 1.39 3.51
CA THR A 29 -6.25 1.20 2.22
C THR A 29 -5.55 2.49 1.76
N ALA A 30 -6.13 3.68 2.00
CA ALA A 30 -5.44 4.94 1.72
C ALA A 30 -4.14 5.10 2.55
N LEU A 31 -4.14 4.70 3.83
CA LEU A 31 -2.94 4.67 4.67
C LEU A 31 -1.89 3.72 4.12
N ALA A 32 -2.28 2.51 3.71
CA ALA A 32 -1.36 1.52 3.13
C ALA A 32 -0.77 1.97 1.78
N VAL A 33 -1.56 2.68 0.95
CA VAL A 33 -1.07 3.33 -0.28
C VAL A 33 0.04 4.33 0.04
N ARG A 34 -0.19 5.22 1.02
CA ARG A 34 0.84 6.20 1.42
C ARG A 34 2.07 5.50 1.99
N GLY A 35 1.89 4.44 2.78
CA GLY A 35 2.99 3.65 3.33
C GLY A 35 3.83 2.96 2.27
N THR A 36 3.21 2.29 1.30
CA THR A 36 3.94 1.64 0.20
C THR A 36 4.61 2.66 -0.73
N LEU A 37 4.03 3.84 -0.90
CA LEU A 37 4.65 4.93 -1.63
C LEU A 37 5.90 5.48 -0.92
N LEU A 38 5.88 5.59 0.41
CA LEU A 38 7.08 5.93 1.20
C LEU A 38 8.16 4.85 1.09
N VAL A 39 7.78 3.56 1.05
CA VAL A 39 8.71 2.46 0.80
C VAL A 39 9.35 2.59 -0.58
N ASP A 40 8.58 2.91 -1.62
CA ASP A 40 9.10 3.14 -2.96
C ASP A 40 10.06 4.33 -3.05
N LEU A 41 9.79 5.38 -2.29
CA LEU A 41 10.69 6.52 -2.16
C LEU A 41 11.98 6.15 -1.43
N ALA A 42 11.89 5.37 -0.34
CA ALA A 42 13.06 4.89 0.40
C ALA A 42 13.95 3.96 -0.45
N LEU A 43 13.35 3.06 -1.23
CA LEU A 43 14.05 2.22 -2.22
C LEU A 43 14.85 3.03 -3.26
N ARG A 44 14.32 4.20 -3.62
CA ARG A 44 14.97 5.15 -4.54
C ARG A 44 15.91 6.13 -3.81
N GLY A 45 16.14 5.93 -2.52
CA GLY A 45 16.98 6.78 -1.69
C GLY A 45 16.40 8.17 -1.46
N ARG A 46 15.12 8.39 -1.69
CA ARG A 46 14.44 9.69 -1.51
C ARG A 46 13.83 9.89 -0.13
N VAL A 47 13.74 8.83 0.66
CA VAL A 47 13.41 8.85 2.09
C VAL A 47 14.54 8.13 2.81
N ARG A 48 15.17 8.78 3.78
CA ARG A 48 16.27 8.21 4.56
C ARG A 48 16.04 8.42 6.04
N ASP A 49 16.26 7.38 6.83
CA ASP A 49 16.38 7.49 8.28
C ASP A 49 17.83 7.82 8.62
N THR A 50 18.05 8.93 9.33
CA THR A 50 19.36 9.37 9.80
C THR A 50 19.40 9.38 11.32
N GLU A 51 20.56 9.62 11.93
CA GLU A 51 20.70 9.64 13.39
C GLU A 51 19.80 10.70 14.06
N ASP A 52 19.53 11.80 13.37
CA ASP A 52 18.84 12.97 13.93
C ASP A 52 17.41 13.17 13.40
N ALA A 53 17.11 12.68 12.20
CA ALA A 53 15.82 12.91 11.53
C ALA A 53 15.54 11.97 10.36
N VAL A 54 14.27 11.96 9.92
CA VAL A 54 13.90 11.42 8.59
C VAL A 54 14.05 12.52 7.55
N GLU A 55 14.87 12.27 6.54
CA GLU A 55 15.14 13.21 5.45
C GLU A 55 14.36 12.82 4.18
N PHE A 56 13.82 13.84 3.50
CA PHE A 56 13.14 13.71 2.22
C PHE A 56 13.93 14.46 1.14
N ASP A 57 14.24 13.77 0.06
CA ASP A 57 14.72 14.40 -1.18
C ASP A 57 13.49 14.84 -1.97
N ASP A 58 13.25 16.14 -2.13
CA ASP A 58 12.03 16.74 -2.70
C ASP A 58 12.01 17.12 -4.21
N PRO A 59 13.09 17.00 -5.02
CA PRO A 59 13.01 17.27 -6.46
C PRO A 59 11.98 16.37 -7.18
N PRO A 60 11.22 16.86 -8.16
CA PRO A 60 10.20 16.04 -8.83
C PRO A 60 10.74 14.71 -9.38
N SER A 61 10.08 13.60 -9.04
CA SER A 61 10.41 12.26 -9.55
C SER A 61 9.82 11.98 -10.93
N GLY A 62 8.84 12.78 -11.37
CA GLY A 62 8.03 12.43 -12.54
C GLY A 62 7.01 11.32 -12.25
N PHE A 63 6.83 10.96 -10.99
CA PHE A 63 5.76 10.09 -10.50
C PHE A 63 4.79 10.92 -9.67
N ALA A 64 3.67 11.31 -10.28
CA ALA A 64 2.74 12.27 -9.71
C ALA A 64 2.26 11.93 -8.29
N PRO A 65 1.98 10.65 -7.93
CA PRO A 65 1.63 10.31 -6.54
C PRO A 65 2.76 10.63 -5.55
N ALA A 66 4.02 10.30 -5.87
CA ALA A 66 5.17 10.61 -5.01
C ALA A 66 5.36 12.11 -4.85
N ASP A 67 5.30 12.86 -5.96
CA ASP A 67 5.49 14.30 -5.94
C ASP A 67 4.37 14.99 -5.15
N ARG A 68 3.13 14.50 -5.27
CA ARG A 68 1.99 14.98 -4.48
C ARG A 68 2.13 14.66 -3.00
N LEU A 69 2.62 13.47 -2.63
CA LEU A 69 2.82 13.08 -1.23
C LEU A 69 3.80 14.02 -0.52
N LEU A 70 4.85 14.46 -1.22
CA LEU A 70 5.92 15.28 -0.66
C LEU A 70 5.69 16.79 -0.78
N ALA A 71 4.72 17.23 -1.59
CA ALA A 71 4.54 18.63 -1.96
C ALA A 71 4.26 19.60 -0.80
N GLU A 72 3.54 19.15 0.24
CA GLU A 72 3.14 20.02 1.36
C GLU A 72 4.16 20.04 2.50
N GLY A 73 5.21 19.20 2.41
CA GLY A 73 6.03 18.86 3.56
C GLY A 73 5.23 18.12 4.63
N ALA A 74 5.92 17.47 5.57
CA ALA A 74 5.25 16.84 6.70
C ALA A 74 6.07 16.92 7.97
N ASP A 75 5.36 17.12 9.08
CA ASP A 75 5.96 17.19 10.41
C ASP A 75 6.48 15.81 10.87
N SER A 76 5.88 14.71 10.38
CA SER A 76 6.34 13.35 10.63
C SER A 76 5.86 12.34 9.58
N LEU A 77 6.52 11.17 9.51
CA LEU A 77 6.04 10.04 8.70
C LEU A 77 4.65 9.56 9.12
N THR A 78 4.37 9.57 10.43
CA THR A 78 3.05 9.15 10.93
C THR A 78 1.95 10.09 10.43
N ASP A 79 2.23 11.39 10.34
CA ASP A 79 1.30 12.37 9.80
C ASP A 79 1.08 12.17 8.30
N LEU A 80 2.14 11.89 7.53
CA LEU A 80 2.00 11.48 6.12
C LEU A 80 1.14 10.23 5.97
N LEU A 81 1.39 9.19 6.77
CA LEU A 81 0.62 7.95 6.68
C LEU A 81 -0.87 8.18 6.98
N ARG A 82 -1.19 8.97 8.00
CA ARG A 82 -2.56 9.15 8.48
C ARG A 82 -3.35 10.19 7.70
N ALA A 83 -2.70 11.27 7.26
CA ALA A 83 -3.37 12.45 6.72
C ALA A 83 -2.78 12.94 5.38
N GLY A 84 -1.81 12.23 4.80
CA GLY A 84 -1.20 12.62 3.54
C GLY A 84 -2.21 12.70 2.38
N PRO A 85 -1.93 13.53 1.35
CA PRO A 85 -2.89 13.92 0.33
C PRO A 85 -3.08 12.90 -0.80
N VAL A 86 -2.51 11.70 -0.65
CA VAL A 86 -2.50 10.63 -1.65
C VAL A 86 -3.37 9.47 -1.21
N ASP A 87 -4.13 8.92 -2.15
CA ASP A 87 -4.93 7.71 -1.97
C ASP A 87 -4.90 6.80 -3.22
N GLN A 88 -5.85 5.86 -3.27
CA GLN A 88 -5.96 4.85 -4.33
C GLN A 88 -6.35 5.45 -5.68
N GLU A 89 -7.06 6.58 -5.70
CA GLU A 89 -7.43 7.27 -6.93
C GLU A 89 -6.20 7.85 -7.62
N ASP A 90 -5.23 8.37 -6.85
CA ASP A 90 -3.96 8.84 -7.40
C ASP A 90 -3.17 7.70 -8.06
N LEU A 91 -3.09 6.53 -7.42
CA LEU A 91 -2.46 5.35 -8.02
C LEU A 91 -3.26 4.83 -9.22
N ALA A 92 -4.58 4.83 -9.17
CA ALA A 92 -5.41 4.46 -10.31
C ALA A 92 -5.19 5.38 -11.51
N ALA A 93 -5.09 6.69 -11.29
CA ALA A 93 -4.78 7.68 -12.32
C ALA A 93 -3.40 7.40 -12.94
N GLU A 94 -2.42 7.02 -12.13
CA GLU A 94 -1.09 6.67 -12.59
C GLU A 94 -1.06 5.34 -13.36
N HIS A 95 -1.81 4.33 -12.92
CA HIS A 95 -2.00 3.07 -13.65
C HIS A 95 -2.60 3.31 -15.05
N LEU A 96 -3.59 4.21 -15.15
CA LEU A 96 -4.18 4.63 -16.41
C LEU A 96 -3.19 5.39 -17.29
N ARG A 97 -2.44 6.34 -16.72
CA ARG A 97 -1.42 7.13 -17.44
C ARG A 97 -0.35 6.23 -18.06
N ARG A 98 0.05 5.18 -17.35
CA ARG A 98 1.04 4.18 -17.78
C ARG A 98 0.46 3.09 -18.68
N GLY A 99 -0.86 3.05 -18.88
CA GLY A 99 -1.53 2.03 -19.69
C GLY A 99 -1.54 0.64 -19.06
N SER A 100 -1.21 0.53 -17.77
CA SER A 100 -1.30 -0.74 -17.05
C SER A 100 -2.75 -1.08 -16.68
N TRP A 101 -3.61 -0.07 -16.52
CA TRP A 101 -5.06 -0.24 -16.41
C TRP A 101 -5.80 0.46 -17.55
N THR A 102 -7.03 0.03 -17.79
CA THR A 102 -7.99 0.75 -18.64
C THR A 102 -9.33 0.95 -17.92
N VAL A 103 -10.11 1.95 -18.34
CA VAL A 103 -11.45 2.20 -17.77
C VAL A 103 -12.52 1.49 -18.60
N ARG A 104 -13.35 0.70 -17.93
CA ARG A 104 -14.61 0.17 -18.47
C ARG A 104 -15.79 0.89 -17.82
N ARG A 105 -16.34 1.88 -18.53
CA ARG A 105 -17.53 2.61 -18.07
C ARG A 105 -18.74 1.68 -18.00
N ARG A 106 -19.45 1.70 -16.86
CA ARG A 106 -20.79 1.09 -16.70
C ARG A 106 -21.72 2.11 -16.03
N LEU A 107 -23.03 1.85 -16.11
CA LEU A 107 -24.08 2.69 -15.52
C LEU A 107 -23.98 2.87 -13.99
N LEU A 108 -23.20 2.02 -13.29
CA LEU A 108 -23.11 1.96 -11.82
C LEU A 108 -21.67 2.22 -11.32
N GLY A 109 -21.01 3.22 -11.89
CA GLY A 109 -19.68 3.69 -11.49
C GLY A 109 -18.53 3.24 -12.39
N THR A 110 -17.34 3.74 -12.06
CA THR A 110 -16.09 3.43 -12.76
C THR A 110 -15.66 2.00 -12.44
N ARG A 111 -15.27 1.24 -13.47
CA ARG A 111 -14.53 0.00 -13.28
C ARG A 111 -13.21 0.06 -14.03
N TYR A 112 -12.16 -0.39 -13.37
CA TYR A 112 -10.84 -0.56 -13.94
C TYR A 112 -10.66 -2.00 -14.43
N VAL A 113 -9.88 -2.16 -15.48
CA VAL A 113 -9.42 -3.45 -15.98
C VAL A 113 -7.91 -3.42 -15.90
N ASP A 114 -7.36 -4.33 -15.10
CA ASP A 114 -5.92 -4.57 -15.04
C ASP A 114 -5.47 -5.29 -16.32
N CYS A 115 -4.70 -4.59 -17.15
CA CYS A 115 -4.13 -5.15 -18.38
C CYS A 115 -2.90 -6.03 -18.10
N ARG A 116 -2.46 -6.10 -16.83
CA ARG A 116 -1.36 -6.93 -16.33
C ARG A 116 -1.84 -7.97 -15.31
N ALA A 117 -3.11 -8.40 -15.41
CA ALA A 117 -3.71 -9.35 -14.48
C ALA A 117 -2.88 -10.64 -14.26
N ASP A 118 -2.22 -11.15 -15.32
CA ASP A 118 -1.33 -12.32 -15.19
C ASP A 118 -0.14 -12.06 -14.25
N ARG A 119 0.41 -10.83 -14.25
CA ARG A 119 1.48 -10.42 -13.33
C ARG A 119 0.95 -10.27 -11.92
N THR A 120 -0.23 -9.66 -11.75
CA THR A 120 -0.88 -9.48 -10.44
C THR A 120 -1.19 -10.84 -9.80
N ALA A 121 -1.68 -11.81 -10.58
CA ALA A 121 -1.90 -13.17 -10.11
C ALA A 121 -0.59 -13.90 -9.77
N ALA A 122 0.49 -13.65 -10.54
CA ALA A 122 1.81 -14.18 -10.21
C ALA A 122 2.37 -13.57 -8.91
N ASP A 123 2.14 -12.28 -8.66
CA ASP A 123 2.46 -11.63 -7.39
C ASP A 123 1.68 -12.30 -6.26
N GLU A 124 0.35 -12.40 -6.35
CA GLU A 124 -0.49 -13.07 -5.34
C GLU A 124 0.03 -14.49 -5.01
N GLN A 125 0.28 -15.32 -6.03
CA GLN A 125 0.81 -16.66 -5.83
C GLN A 125 2.21 -16.66 -5.16
N ALA A 126 3.10 -15.76 -5.58
CA ALA A 126 4.45 -15.68 -5.04
C ALA A 126 4.45 -15.25 -3.57
N LEU A 127 3.50 -14.39 -3.16
CA LEU A 127 3.39 -13.90 -1.80
C LEU A 127 2.72 -14.92 -0.85
N GLU A 128 1.92 -15.85 -1.37
CA GLU A 128 1.20 -16.87 -0.60
C GLU A 128 2.02 -18.15 -0.31
N GLU A 129 2.91 -18.56 -1.24
CA GLU A 129 3.62 -19.83 -1.10
C GLU A 129 4.82 -19.72 -0.12
N PRO A 130 4.93 -20.60 0.90
CA PRO A 130 6.13 -20.77 1.72
C PRO A 130 7.30 -21.36 0.89
N ARG A 131 7.95 -20.47 0.13
CA ARG A 131 9.26 -20.48 -0.57
C ARG A 131 9.61 -21.63 -1.52
N ARG A 132 9.60 -21.27 -2.82
CA ARG A 132 10.55 -21.75 -3.86
C ARG A 132 11.67 -20.74 -4.22
N GLN A 133 11.59 -19.46 -3.82
CA GLN A 133 12.57 -18.41 -4.14
C GLN A 133 12.94 -17.53 -2.92
N GLU A 134 14.10 -16.85 -3.02
CA GLU A 134 14.56 -15.84 -2.05
C GLU A 134 13.73 -14.56 -2.17
N TRP A 135 13.41 -13.93 -1.03
CA TRP A 135 12.63 -12.69 -1.00
C TRP A 135 13.49 -11.49 -1.32
N THR A 136 13.00 -10.64 -2.22
CA THR A 136 13.51 -9.27 -2.36
C THR A 136 12.93 -8.37 -1.27
N PRO A 137 13.60 -7.26 -0.89
CA PRO A 137 13.03 -6.28 0.03
C PRO A 137 11.67 -5.74 -0.42
N GLU A 138 11.49 -5.54 -1.72
CA GLU A 138 10.25 -5.07 -2.35
C GLU A 138 9.11 -6.07 -2.18
N ASP A 139 9.37 -7.34 -2.47
CA ASP A 139 8.37 -8.41 -2.30
C ASP A 139 8.03 -8.58 -0.82
N ALA A 140 9.01 -8.53 0.07
CA ALA A 140 8.79 -8.66 1.51
C ALA A 140 7.93 -7.51 2.05
N ALA A 141 8.18 -6.29 1.59
CA ALA A 141 7.36 -5.12 1.93
C ALA A 141 5.93 -5.27 1.41
N LEU A 142 5.76 -5.71 0.15
CA LEU A 142 4.45 -5.94 -0.45
C LEU A 142 3.66 -7.00 0.32
N ALA A 143 4.27 -8.17 0.60
CA ALA A 143 3.64 -9.24 1.37
C ALA A 143 3.24 -8.78 2.77
N ALA A 144 4.13 -8.06 3.46
CA ALA A 144 3.86 -7.59 4.82
C ALA A 144 2.63 -6.67 4.87
N VAL A 145 2.54 -5.70 3.95
CA VAL A 145 1.42 -4.75 3.91
C VAL A 145 0.15 -5.42 3.37
N ALA A 146 0.23 -6.17 2.27
CA ALA A 146 -0.92 -6.84 1.65
C ALA A 146 -1.53 -7.91 2.58
N GLY A 147 -0.70 -8.70 3.26
CA GLY A 147 -1.14 -9.69 4.26
C GLY A 147 -1.83 -9.04 5.45
N THR A 148 -1.29 -7.92 5.96
CA THR A 148 -1.90 -7.17 7.06
C THR A 148 -3.26 -6.58 6.66
N LEU A 149 -3.41 -6.12 5.42
CA LEU A 149 -4.68 -5.66 4.86
C LEU A 149 -5.69 -6.80 4.59
N GLY A 150 -5.22 -8.04 4.47
CA GLY A 150 -6.05 -9.19 4.09
C GLY A 150 -6.35 -9.24 2.58
N LEU A 151 -5.42 -8.77 1.75
CA LEU A 151 -5.52 -8.82 0.29
C LEU A 151 -5.07 -10.15 -0.32
N LEU A 152 -4.42 -11.00 0.47
CA LEU A 152 -3.95 -12.32 0.04
C LEU A 152 -4.97 -13.39 0.46
N ALA A 153 -4.95 -14.58 -0.17
CA ALA A 153 -5.85 -15.67 0.21
C ALA A 153 -5.51 -16.30 1.58
N THR A 154 -4.37 -15.95 2.17
CA THR A 154 -3.99 -16.33 3.53
C THR A 154 -4.82 -15.56 4.58
N PRO A 155 -4.99 -16.11 5.80
CA PRO A 155 -5.63 -15.37 6.89
C PRO A 155 -5.03 -13.98 7.09
N GLN A 156 -5.90 -12.99 7.29
CA GLN A 156 -5.48 -11.63 7.59
C GLN A 156 -4.79 -11.58 8.95
N GLU A 157 -3.48 -11.41 8.93
CA GLU A 157 -2.64 -11.35 10.12
C GLU A 157 -1.58 -10.27 9.95
N ARG A 158 -1.19 -9.68 11.08
CA ARG A 158 -0.05 -8.77 11.13
C ARG A 158 1.21 -9.50 10.66
N ALA A 159 2.04 -8.81 9.87
CA ALA A 159 3.29 -9.38 9.36
C ALA A 159 4.18 -9.96 10.47
N ALA A 160 4.66 -11.19 10.26
CA ALA A 160 5.58 -11.86 11.17
C ALA A 160 6.98 -11.26 11.14
N GLU A 161 7.71 -11.41 12.25
CA GLU A 161 9.08 -10.92 12.42
C GLU A 161 10.03 -11.44 11.34
N GLU A 162 9.89 -12.71 10.96
CA GLU A 162 10.70 -13.34 9.92
C GLU A 162 10.49 -12.66 8.57
N LEU A 163 9.25 -12.28 8.23
CA LEU A 163 8.95 -11.59 6.97
C LEU A 163 9.50 -10.17 6.98
N LEU A 164 9.34 -9.45 8.10
CA LEU A 164 9.87 -8.10 8.27
C LEU A 164 11.40 -8.07 8.16
N ALA A 165 12.10 -9.10 8.65
CA ALA A 165 13.56 -9.20 8.50
C ALA A 165 14.02 -9.21 7.03
N HIS A 166 13.20 -9.70 6.08
CA HIS A 166 13.54 -9.71 4.66
C HIS A 166 13.43 -8.35 3.96
N THR A 167 12.81 -7.37 4.61
CA THR A 167 12.76 -5.98 4.08
C THR A 167 14.09 -5.24 4.22
N GLY A 168 15.05 -5.81 4.98
CA GLY A 168 16.42 -5.33 5.06
C GLY A 168 16.50 -3.87 5.57
N PRO A 169 17.19 -2.96 4.85
CA PRO A 169 17.32 -1.57 5.25
C PRO A 169 15.99 -0.79 5.38
N LEU A 170 14.91 -1.31 4.80
CA LEU A 170 13.59 -0.67 4.83
C LEU A 170 12.76 -1.09 6.04
N ARG A 171 13.27 -2.00 6.86
CA ARG A 171 12.54 -2.62 7.98
C ARG A 171 11.88 -1.60 8.89
N TRP A 172 12.60 -0.56 9.28
CA TRP A 172 12.09 0.50 10.15
C TRP A 172 10.81 1.16 9.59
N LEU A 173 10.73 1.34 8.26
CA LEU A 173 9.60 1.97 7.59
C LEU A 173 8.47 0.98 7.37
N VAL A 174 8.78 -0.25 6.93
CA VAL A 174 7.76 -1.29 6.71
C VAL A 174 7.09 -1.66 8.03
N GLU A 175 7.85 -1.77 9.12
CA GLU A 175 7.32 -1.99 10.47
C GLU A 175 6.36 -0.87 10.88
N LEU A 176 6.72 0.40 10.67
CA LEU A 176 5.85 1.54 10.95
C LEU A 176 4.55 1.47 10.15
N VAL A 177 4.61 1.12 8.87
CA VAL A 177 3.43 0.98 8.02
C VAL A 177 2.53 -0.16 8.49
N VAL A 178 3.09 -1.34 8.73
CA VAL A 178 2.34 -2.51 9.24
C VAL A 178 1.69 -2.20 10.58
N ASP A 179 2.42 -1.54 11.48
CA ASP A 179 1.91 -1.05 12.77
C ASP A 179 0.68 -0.17 12.62
N GLU A 180 0.78 0.84 11.75
CA GLU A 180 -0.28 1.83 11.57
C GLU A 180 -1.51 1.23 10.87
N VAL A 181 -1.31 0.34 9.88
CA VAL A 181 -2.37 -0.43 9.24
C VAL A 181 -3.09 -1.32 10.27
N ASP A 182 -2.35 -2.14 11.02
CA ASP A 182 -2.92 -3.05 12.03
C ASP A 182 -3.68 -2.29 13.13
N ARG A 183 -3.13 -1.16 13.60
CA ARG A 183 -3.82 -0.25 14.54
C ARG A 183 -5.10 0.32 13.95
N ALA A 184 -5.10 0.71 12.67
CA ALA A 184 -6.29 1.27 12.02
C ALA A 184 -7.39 0.20 11.86
N ILE A 185 -7.03 -1.02 11.48
CA ILE A 185 -7.95 -2.16 11.35
C ILE A 185 -8.54 -2.53 12.70
N THR A 186 -7.70 -2.65 13.73
CA THR A 186 -8.14 -2.97 15.09
C THR A 186 -9.11 -1.92 15.62
N ARG A 187 -8.80 -0.63 15.46
CA ARG A 187 -9.71 0.48 15.83
C ARG A 187 -11.04 0.41 15.09
N GLY A 188 -11.00 0.15 13.77
CA GLY A 188 -12.20 -0.02 12.95
C GLY A 188 -13.10 -1.17 13.42
N ARG A 189 -12.51 -2.31 13.80
CA ARG A 189 -13.23 -3.46 14.36
C ARG A 189 -13.87 -3.15 15.71
N SER A 190 -13.14 -2.47 16.62
CA SER A 190 -13.69 -2.07 17.92
C SER A 190 -14.86 -1.10 17.79
N MET A 191 -14.78 -0.13 16.88
CA MET A 191 -15.89 0.81 16.64
C MET A 191 -17.12 0.12 16.06
N ARG A 192 -16.96 -0.79 15.09
CA ARG A 192 -18.09 -1.57 14.54
C ARG A 192 -18.74 -2.47 15.60
N GLY A 193 -17.93 -3.11 16.46
CA GLY A 193 -18.43 -3.88 17.59
C GLY A 193 -19.24 -3.02 18.56
N ALA A 194 -18.71 -1.85 18.95
CA ALA A 194 -19.41 -0.93 19.85
C ALA A 194 -20.73 -0.41 19.29
N VAL A 195 -20.81 -0.10 17.99
CA VAL A 195 -22.06 0.28 17.31
C VAL A 195 -23.06 -0.89 17.32
N SER A 196 -22.60 -2.12 17.05
CA SER A 196 -23.47 -3.32 17.10
C SER A 196 -24.03 -3.63 18.49
N PHE A 197 -23.31 -3.31 19.57
CA PHE A 197 -23.81 -3.45 20.94
C PHE A 197 -24.78 -2.32 21.33
N ALA A 198 -24.62 -1.13 20.76
CA ALA A 198 -25.50 0.02 21.00
C ALA A 198 -26.85 -0.11 20.26
N ASP A 199 -26.88 -0.77 19.09
CA ASP A 199 -28.10 -0.97 18.27
C ASP A 199 -29.00 -2.14 18.70
N GLY A 200 -28.71 -2.79 19.84
CA GLY A 200 -29.72 -3.50 20.64
C GLY A 200 -30.64 -4.49 19.91
N THR A 201 -30.13 -5.33 19.00
CA THR A 201 -30.90 -6.47 18.49
C THR A 201 -30.56 -7.72 19.32
N PRO A 202 -31.46 -8.24 20.17
CA PRO A 202 -31.24 -9.51 20.84
C PRO A 202 -31.37 -10.65 19.82
N GLY A 203 -30.49 -11.66 19.95
CA GLY A 203 -30.53 -12.90 19.18
C GLY A 203 -31.67 -13.83 19.54
#